data_AF-M5S9M0-F1
#
_entry.id   AF-M5S9M0-F1
#
_cell.length_a   1.000
_cell.length_b   1.000
_cell.length_c   1.000
_cell.angle_alpha   90.00
_cell.angle_beta   90.00
_cell.angle_gamma   90.00
#
_symmetry.space_group_name_H-M   'P 1'
#
loop_
_entity.id
_entity.type
_entity.pdbx_description
1 polymer ?
#
loop_
_entity_poly.entity_id
_entity_poly.type
_entity_poly.pdbx_seq_one_letter_code
_entity_poly.pdbx_strand_id
1 'polypeptide(L)'
;MFSAFAPIAKEEADGLIPELEIKALKKRIANPDLWEISRCFGHVTFFFFTDEQVKKHEGKKDEYAAMYFELLKPHDEFGYLKRIQFKINFDSKQNFDNNFESNWYYYYK
;
A
#
# COMPACT_ATOMS: atom_id res chain seq x y z
N MET A 1 13.41 16.15 -17.64
CA MET A 1 12.08 15.93 -18.25
C MET A 1 11.78 14.43 -18.21
N PHE A 2 11.45 13.87 -17.04
CA PHE A 2 11.15 12.43 -16.85
C PHE A 2 10.08 12.16 -15.78
N SER A 3 9.54 13.20 -15.11
CA SER A 3 8.57 13.05 -14.02
C SER A 3 7.18 12.61 -14.48
N ALA A 4 6.86 12.74 -15.77
CA ALA A 4 5.56 12.36 -16.31
C ALA A 4 5.32 10.84 -16.34
N PHE A 5 6.39 10.04 -16.33
CA PHE A 5 6.30 8.56 -16.39
C PHE A 5 6.33 7.89 -15.02
N ALA A 6 6.67 8.62 -13.96
CA ALA A 6 6.75 8.06 -12.60
C ALA A 6 5.44 7.43 -12.10
N PRO A 7 4.24 8.01 -12.38
CA PRO A 7 2.98 7.37 -12.00
C PRO A 7 2.73 6.05 -12.76
N ILE A 8 3.02 6.02 -14.06
CA ILE A 8 2.83 4.85 -14.92
C ILE A 8 3.77 3.73 -14.50
N ALA A 9 5.06 4.03 -14.32
CA ALA A 9 6.06 3.08 -13.84
C ALA A 9 5.70 2.51 -12.45
N LYS A 10 5.06 3.32 -11.60
CA LYS A 10 4.58 2.87 -10.28
C LYS A 10 3.43 1.89 -10.40
N GLU A 11 2.45 2.20 -11.24
CA GLU A 11 1.31 1.31 -11.49
C GLU A 11 1.75 -0.03 -12.11
N GLU A 12 2.65 0.02 -13.09
CA GLU A 12 3.22 -1.18 -13.72
C GLU A 12 4.00 -2.03 -12.70
N ALA A 13 4.92 -1.42 -11.95
CA ALA A 13 5.69 -2.13 -10.94
C ALA A 13 4.80 -2.72 -9.83
N ASP A 14 3.77 -2.01 -9.38
CA ASP A 14 2.80 -2.46 -8.37
C ASP A 14 1.96 -3.66 -8.86
N GLY A 15 1.58 -3.64 -10.14
CA GLY A 15 0.87 -4.73 -10.80
C GLY A 15 1.72 -5.99 -11.00
N LEU A 16 3.04 -5.84 -11.11
CA LEU A 16 3.98 -6.96 -11.25
C LEU A 16 4.27 -7.69 -9.93
N ILE A 17 4.00 -7.06 -8.77
CA ILE A 17 4.22 -7.70 -7.46
C ILE A 17 3.27 -8.90 -7.30
N PRO A 18 3.77 -10.13 -7.11
CA PRO A 18 2.91 -11.29 -6.90
C PRO A 18 2.10 -11.17 -5.59
N GLU A 19 0.87 -11.71 -5.57
CA GLU A 19 0.05 -11.75 -4.35
C GLU A 19 0.75 -12.48 -3.18
N LEU A 20 1.59 -13.48 -3.48
CA LEU A 20 2.41 -14.17 -2.50
C LEU A 20 3.40 -13.24 -1.78
N GLU A 21 3.96 -12.25 -2.47
CA GLU A 21 4.88 -11.28 -1.88
C GLU A 21 4.15 -10.31 -0.95
N ILE A 22 2.91 -9.91 -1.30
CA ILE A 22 2.07 -9.11 -0.40
C ILE A 22 1.72 -9.90 0.86
N LYS A 23 1.36 -11.17 0.72
CA LYS A 23 1.11 -12.06 1.87
C LYS A 23 2.37 -12.24 2.72
N ALA A 24 3.54 -12.36 2.09
CA ALA A 24 4.82 -12.45 2.79
C ALA A 24 5.15 -11.14 3.52
N LEU A 25 4.90 -9.98 2.91
CA LEU A 25 5.07 -8.67 3.54
C LEU A 25 4.17 -8.51 4.76
N LYS A 26 2.88 -8.85 4.65
CA LYS A 26 1.95 -8.83 5.79
C LYS A 26 2.45 -9.72 6.94
N LYS A 27 2.97 -10.91 6.63
CA LYS A 27 3.60 -11.80 7.62
C LYS A 27 4.88 -11.21 8.23
N ARG A 28 5.72 -10.55 7.42
CA ARG A 28 6.97 -9.89 7.86
C ARG A 28 6.68 -8.73 8.81
N ILE A 29 5.66 -7.93 8.51
CA ILE A 29 5.19 -6.84 9.37
C ILE A 29 4.72 -7.38 10.73
N ALA A 30 4.12 -8.59 10.74
CA ALA A 30 3.70 -9.31 11.95
C ALA A 30 2.84 -8.47 12.92
N ASN A 31 2.12 -7.47 12.40
CA ASN A 31 1.26 -6.62 13.22
C ASN A 31 -0.13 -7.25 13.30
N PRO A 32 -0.60 -7.68 14.49
CA PRO A 32 -1.91 -8.31 14.65
C PRO A 32 -3.07 -7.36 14.36
N ASP A 33 -2.84 -6.05 14.44
CA ASP A 33 -3.85 -5.03 14.12
C ASP A 33 -4.03 -4.85 12.60
N LEU A 34 -3.12 -5.37 11.76
CA LEU A 34 -3.15 -5.23 10.30
C LEU A 34 -4.07 -6.28 9.68
N TRP A 35 -5.19 -5.83 9.12
CA TRP A 35 -6.19 -6.65 8.47
C TRP A 35 -5.84 -7.00 7.02
N GLU A 36 -5.47 -6.04 6.18
CA GLU A 36 -5.29 -6.28 4.74
C GLU A 36 -4.29 -5.30 4.13
N ILE A 37 -3.60 -5.68 3.05
CA ILE A 37 -2.81 -4.75 2.24
C ILE A 37 -3.46 -4.71 0.87
N SER A 38 -4.24 -3.67 0.61
CA SER A 38 -4.96 -3.51 -0.64
C SER A 38 -4.21 -2.57 -1.57
N ARG A 39 -4.26 -2.88 -2.87
CA ARG A 39 -3.54 -2.15 -3.92
C ARG A 39 -4.39 -1.98 -5.16
N CYS A 40 -4.37 -0.79 -5.73
CA CYS A 40 -5.10 -0.47 -6.97
C CYS A 40 -4.47 0.75 -7.64
N PHE A 41 -4.23 0.70 -8.96
CA PHE A 41 -3.66 1.81 -9.76
C PHE A 41 -2.37 2.42 -9.16
N GLY A 42 -1.48 1.58 -8.60
CA GLY A 42 -0.28 2.04 -7.90
C GLY A 42 -0.53 2.76 -6.58
N HIS A 43 -1.75 2.75 -6.05
CA HIS A 43 -2.07 3.17 -4.68
C HIS A 43 -2.07 1.97 -3.76
N VAL A 44 -1.37 2.10 -2.63
CA VAL A 44 -1.26 1.04 -1.61
C VAL A 44 -1.86 1.54 -0.31
N THR A 45 -2.82 0.79 0.21
CA THR A 45 -3.46 1.04 1.50
C THR A 45 -3.27 -0.15 2.42
N PHE A 46 -2.72 0.10 3.61
CA PHE A 46 -2.67 -0.86 4.70
C PHE A 46 -3.90 -0.66 5.57
N PHE A 47 -4.77 -1.66 5.60
CA PHE A 47 -5.98 -1.64 6.39
C PHE A 47 -5.75 -2.23 7.77
N PHE A 48 -6.09 -1.49 8.81
CA PHE A 48 -6.24 -1.98 10.17
C PHE A 48 -7.70 -2.41 10.42
N PHE A 49 -8.02 -3.05 11.55
CA PHE A 49 -9.41 -3.37 11.84
C PHE A 49 -10.23 -2.13 12.24
N THR A 50 -9.66 -1.21 13.03
CA THR A 50 -10.37 -0.05 13.57
C THR A 50 -9.68 1.28 13.30
N ASP A 51 -10.43 2.38 13.34
CA ASP A 51 -9.88 3.74 13.20
C ASP A 51 -8.89 4.09 14.32
N GLU A 52 -9.09 3.52 15.51
CA GLU A 52 -8.18 3.70 16.63
C GLU A 52 -6.83 3.06 16.37
N GLN A 53 -6.81 1.88 15.74
CA GLN A 53 -5.57 1.21 15.34
C GLN A 53 -4.84 2.00 14.25
N VAL A 54 -5.55 2.63 13.31
CA VAL A 54 -4.94 3.55 12.33
C VAL A 54 -4.20 4.67 13.05
N LYS A 55 -4.87 5.36 13.98
CA LYS A 55 -4.26 6.45 14.76
C LYS A 55 -3.07 5.99 15.61
N LYS A 56 -3.18 4.81 16.23
CA LYS A 56 -2.13 4.19 17.04
C LYS A 56 -0.86 3.90 16.21
N HIS A 57 -1.02 3.47 14.98
CA HIS A 57 0.10 3.08 14.11
C HIS A 57 0.52 4.17 13.12
N GLU A 58 -0.13 5.33 13.09
CA GLU A 58 0.15 6.44 12.15
C GLU A 58 1.65 6.78 12.03
N GLY A 59 2.40 6.74 13.14
CA GLY A 59 3.86 6.96 13.17
C GLY A 59 4.70 5.90 12.46
N LYS A 60 4.12 4.77 12.04
CA LYS A 60 4.78 3.68 11.30
C LYS A 60 4.60 3.77 9.79
N LYS A 61 3.93 4.80 9.28
CA LYS A 61 3.68 4.97 7.83
C LYS A 61 4.98 4.92 7.01
N ASP A 62 6.03 5.60 7.46
CA ASP A 62 7.31 5.62 6.74
C ASP A 62 8.02 4.25 6.76
N GLU A 63 7.87 3.50 7.84
CA GLU A 63 8.42 2.14 7.97
C GLU A 63 7.72 1.19 7.00
N TYR A 64 6.39 1.25 6.94
CA TYR A 64 5.58 0.41 6.06
C TYR A 64 5.77 0.80 4.59
N ALA A 65 5.89 2.11 4.31
CA ALA A 65 6.25 2.63 3.00
C ALA A 65 7.60 2.06 2.55
N ALA A 66 8.61 2.06 3.43
CA ALA A 66 9.93 1.53 3.13
C ALA A 66 9.88 0.03 2.86
N MET A 67 9.19 -0.74 3.72
CA MET A 67 9.02 -2.18 3.54
C MET A 67 8.29 -2.54 2.24
N TYR A 68 7.30 -1.76 1.83
CA TYR A 68 6.63 -1.97 0.55
C TYR A 68 7.52 -1.58 -0.63
N PHE A 69 8.25 -0.47 -0.52
CA PHE A 69 9.16 0.01 -1.56
C PHE A 69 10.27 -1.01 -1.88
N GLU A 70 10.69 -1.81 -0.91
CA GLU A 70 11.61 -2.95 -1.15
C GLU A 70 11.03 -3.99 -2.12
N LEU A 71 9.71 -4.22 -2.10
CA LEU A 71 9.04 -5.12 -3.04
C LEU A 71 8.97 -4.52 -4.45
N LEU A 72 8.87 -3.19 -4.57
CA LEU A 72 8.80 -2.52 -5.87
C LEU A 72 10.17 -2.48 -6.57
N LYS A 73 11.26 -2.42 -5.80
CA LYS A 73 12.61 -2.21 -6.32
C LYS A 73 13.07 -3.23 -7.39
N PRO A 74 12.77 -4.54 -7.28
CA PRO A 74 13.10 -5.52 -8.33
C PRO A 74 12.30 -5.32 -9.62
N HIS A 75 11.15 -4.66 -9.56
CA HIS A 75 10.25 -4.41 -10.69
C HIS A 75 10.43 -3.01 -11.30
N ASP A 76 11.21 -2.14 -10.67
CA ASP A 76 11.61 -0.84 -11.21
C ASP A 76 12.84 -0.98 -12.11
N GLU A 77 12.65 -1.60 -13.28
CA GLU A 77 13.72 -1.96 -14.23
C GLU A 77 14.60 -0.76 -14.65
N PHE A 78 14.07 0.45 -14.56
CA PHE A 78 14.71 1.68 -15.03
C PHE A 78 15.08 2.66 -13.90
N GLY A 79 14.81 2.30 -12.63
CA GLY A 79 15.15 3.13 -11.47
C GLY A 79 14.35 4.45 -11.38
N TYR A 80 13.14 4.48 -11.93
CA TYR A 80 12.28 5.66 -11.93
C TYR A 80 11.66 5.94 -10.55
N LEU A 81 11.49 4.91 -9.73
CA LEU A 81 10.86 5.03 -8.42
C LEU A 81 11.86 5.53 -7.39
N LYS A 82 11.64 6.76 -6.91
CA LYS A 82 12.40 7.32 -5.79
C LYS A 82 11.63 7.13 -4.50
N ARG A 83 12.31 6.61 -3.46
CA ARG A 83 11.75 6.42 -2.11
C ARG A 83 11.03 7.65 -1.55
N ILE A 84 11.56 8.85 -1.83
CA ILE A 84 11.02 10.15 -1.39
C ILE A 84 9.62 10.45 -1.97
N GLN A 85 9.23 9.77 -3.06
CA GLN A 85 7.95 9.97 -3.74
C GLN A 85 6.94 8.86 -3.45
N PHE A 86 7.35 7.78 -2.77
CA PHE A 86 6.46 6.66 -2.48
C PHE A 86 5.65 6.94 -1.22
N LYS A 87 4.35 7.16 -1.40
CA LYS A 87 3.39 7.33 -0.31
C LYS A 87 2.45 6.14 -0.25
N ILE A 88 2.16 5.71 0.97
CA ILE A 88 1.15 4.72 1.30
C ILE A 88 0.04 5.36 2.11
N ASN A 89 -1.12 4.72 2.15
CA ASN A 89 -2.23 5.11 3.00
C ASN A 89 -2.43 4.08 4.11
N PHE A 90 -2.87 4.56 5.27
CA PHE A 90 -3.44 3.71 6.31
C PHE A 90 -4.94 4.01 6.37
N ASP A 91 -5.73 2.95 6.46
CA ASP A 91 -7.17 3.04 6.58
C ASP A 91 -7.68 1.89 7.46
N SER A 92 -8.97 1.82 7.72
CA SER A 92 -9.55 0.79 8.58
C SER A 92 -10.65 0.00 7.88
N LYS A 93 -10.79 -1.27 8.29
CA LYS A 93 -11.93 -2.10 7.92
C LYS A 93 -13.22 -1.46 8.40
N GLN A 94 -13.22 -0.84 9.58
CA GLN A 94 -14.37 -0.09 10.10
C GLN A 94 -14.83 1.01 9.12
N ASN A 95 -13.91 1.79 8.56
CA ASN A 95 -14.22 2.80 7.55
C ASN A 95 -14.72 2.15 6.25
N PHE A 96 -14.04 1.10 5.79
CA PHE A 96 -14.44 0.31 4.63
C PHE A 96 -15.86 -0.27 4.74
N ASP A 97 -16.20 -0.81 5.90
CA ASP A 97 -17.51 -1.40 6.17
C ASP A 97 -18.59 -0.32 6.27
N ASN A 98 -18.33 0.77 7.00
CA ASN A 98 -19.32 1.80 7.31
C ASN A 98 -19.61 2.77 6.16
N ASN A 99 -18.58 3.12 5.38
CA ASN A 99 -18.67 4.18 4.37
C ASN A 99 -18.61 3.66 2.93
N PHE A 100 -18.22 2.39 2.74
CA PHE A 100 -18.03 1.81 1.41
C PHE A 100 -18.73 0.45 1.23
N GLU A 101 -19.63 0.08 2.14
CA GLU A 101 -20.44 -1.15 2.06
C GLU A 101 -19.61 -2.42 1.89
N SER A 102 -18.39 -2.44 2.44
CA SER A 102 -17.43 -3.54 2.23
C SER A 102 -17.09 -3.80 0.75
N ASN A 103 -17.19 -2.78 -0.11
CA ASN A 103 -17.03 -2.90 -1.55
C ASN A 103 -15.80 -2.14 -2.06
N TRP A 104 -14.83 -2.89 -2.59
CA TRP A 104 -13.59 -2.33 -3.15
C TRP A 104 -13.83 -1.38 -4.33
N TYR A 105 -14.88 -1.60 -5.12
CA TYR A 105 -15.24 -0.68 -6.18
C TYR A 105 -15.65 0.68 -5.61
N TYR A 106 -16.45 0.73 -4.54
CA TYR A 106 -16.82 2.00 -3.90
C TYR A 106 -15.64 2.66 -3.20
N TYR A 107 -14.72 1.87 -2.64
CA TYR A 107 -13.52 2.39 -2.00
C TYR A 107 -12.55 3.07 -2.97
N TYR A 108 -12.38 2.51 -4.17
CA TYR A 108 -11.44 3.01 -5.19
C TYR A 108 -12.08 3.93 -6.24
N LYS A 109 -13.39 4.18 -6.14
CA LYS A 109 -14.11 5.09 -7.04
C LYS A 109 -13.80 6.54 -6.75
#